data_AF-A0A2N1VZK3-F1
#
_entry.id   AF-A0A2N1VZK3-F1
#
_cell.length_a   1.000
_cell.length_b   1.000
_cell.length_c   1.000
_cell.angle_alpha   90.00
_cell.angle_beta   90.00
_cell.angle_gamma   90.00
#
_symmetry.space_group_name_H-M   'P 1'
#
loop_
_entity.id
_entity.type
_entity.pdbx_description
1 polymer ?
#
loop_
_entity_poly.entity_id
_entity_poly.type
_entity_poly.pdbx_seq_one_letter_code
_entity_poly.pdbx_strand_id
1 'polypeptide(L)'
;MKKSFLFLSVLLTFFFATNLFAQNFQTGKFSGNYQSEGFNLNKGEGKRTYSVEVKFKKAYEVAPTIILTVNHLNAETKDGVRVRYEVTTKGISRDGFLIEVATWEDSKIHEIRGDWVAFNE
;
A
#
# COMPACT_ATOMS: atom_id res chain seq x y z
N MET A 1 40.98 -15.32 30.02
CA MET A 1 39.73 -14.63 30.42
C MET A 1 39.50 -13.32 29.66
N LYS A 2 40.39 -12.31 29.73
CA LYS A 2 40.19 -11.00 29.08
C LYS A 2 39.94 -11.04 27.56
N LYS A 3 40.66 -11.88 26.81
CA LYS A 3 40.49 -12.00 25.34
C LYS A 3 39.15 -12.62 24.91
N SER A 4 38.65 -13.60 25.66
CA SER A 4 37.34 -14.23 25.43
C SER A 4 36.20 -13.27 25.78
N PHE A 5 36.36 -12.46 26.84
CA PHE A 5 35.41 -11.41 27.19
C PHE A 5 35.34 -10.30 26.14
N LEU A 6 36.50 -9.89 25.59
CA LEU A 6 36.56 -8.91 24.51
C LEU A 6 35.90 -9.43 23.22
N PHE A 7 36.13 -10.71 22.89
CA PHE A 7 35.51 -11.35 21.72
C PHE A 7 34.00 -11.44 21.87
N LEU A 8 33.50 -11.82 23.05
CA LEU A 8 32.07 -11.88 23.35
C LEU A 8 31.43 -10.49 23.31
N SER A 9 32.12 -9.47 23.83
CA SER A 9 31.68 -8.06 23.76
C SER A 9 31.51 -7.60 22.31
N VAL A 10 32.48 -7.88 21.44
CA VAL A 10 32.44 -7.50 20.03
C VAL A 10 31.28 -8.19 19.31
N LEU A 11 31.08 -9.49 19.58
CA LEU A 11 29.97 -10.26 19.02
C LEU A 11 28.62 -9.69 19.46
N LEU A 12 28.48 -9.33 20.74
CA LEU A 12 27.25 -8.74 21.29
C LEU A 12 26.94 -7.39 20.62
N THR A 13 27.94 -6.50 20.51
CA THR A 13 27.76 -5.21 19.84
C THR A 13 27.42 -5.35 18.37
N PHE A 14 27.99 -6.34 17.67
CA PHE A 14 27.67 -6.61 16.28
C PHE A 14 26.22 -7.11 16.12
N PHE A 15 25.75 -7.94 17.06
CA PHE A 15 24.36 -8.44 17.10
C PHE A 15 23.32 -7.33 17.41
N PHE A 16 23.68 -6.35 18.23
CA PHE A 16 22.84 -5.17 18.48
C PHE A 16 22.82 -4.22 17.28
N ALA A 17 23.96 -4.02 16.60
CA ALA A 17 24.03 -3.15 15.43
C ALA A 17 23.18 -3.67 14.26
N THR A 18 23.14 -4.99 14.00
CA THR A 18 22.36 -5.55 12.89
C THR A 18 20.85 -5.37 13.04
N ASN A 19 20.34 -5.24 14.26
CA ASN A 19 18.92 -4.97 14.51
C ASN A 19 18.53 -3.50 14.21
N LEU A 20 19.48 -2.57 14.30
CA LEU A 20 19.24 -1.14 14.06
C LEU A 20 19.20 -0.79 12.56
N PHE A 21 19.71 -1.65 11.69
CA PHE A 21 19.73 -1.45 10.23
C PHE A 21 18.73 -2.33 9.47
N ALA A 22 17.78 -2.97 10.17
CA ALA A 22 16.70 -3.68 9.50
C ALA A 22 15.74 -2.68 8.85
N GLN A 23 15.92 -2.41 7.56
CA GLN A 23 14.97 -1.62 6.77
C GLN A 23 13.60 -2.32 6.82
N ASN A 24 12.62 -1.67 7.44
CA ASN A 24 11.29 -2.27 7.65
C ASN A 24 10.47 -2.16 6.36
N PHE A 25 10.52 -3.18 5.51
CA PHE A 25 9.59 -3.31 4.40
C PHE A 25 8.30 -3.98 4.86
N GLN A 26 7.16 -3.39 4.54
CA GLN A 26 5.86 -4.05 4.65
C GLN A 26 5.20 -4.04 3.28
N THR A 27 4.56 -5.14 2.93
CA THR A 27 3.84 -5.28 1.67
C THR A 27 2.44 -5.82 1.90
N GLY A 28 1.57 -5.58 0.95
CA GLY A 28 0.23 -6.16 0.96
C GLY A 28 -0.49 -5.92 -0.34
N LYS A 29 -1.77 -6.27 -0.35
CA LYS A 29 -2.65 -6.17 -1.52
C LYS A 29 -3.81 -5.25 -1.19
N PHE A 30 -4.38 -4.64 -2.23
CA PHE A 30 -5.69 -4.01 -2.16
C PHE A 30 -6.58 -4.56 -3.27
N SER A 31 -7.89 -4.53 -3.03
CA SER A 31 -8.88 -4.87 -4.03
C SER A 31 -10.19 -4.12 -3.80
N GLY A 32 -10.90 -3.83 -4.87
CA GLY A 32 -12.28 -3.34 -4.85
C GLY A 32 -13.04 -3.92 -6.03
N ASN A 33 -14.27 -4.37 -5.78
CA ASN A 33 -15.18 -4.82 -6.82
C ASN A 33 -16.64 -4.50 -6.45
N TYR A 34 -17.57 -4.74 -7.36
CA TYR A 34 -18.99 -4.45 -7.17
C TYR A 34 -19.68 -5.15 -5.98
N GLN A 35 -19.03 -6.14 -5.36
CA GLN A 35 -19.52 -6.82 -4.14
C GLN A 35 -18.93 -6.21 -2.86
N SER A 36 -17.89 -5.38 -2.99
CA SER A 36 -17.24 -4.71 -1.85
C SER A 36 -18.15 -3.61 -1.31
N GLU A 37 -18.22 -3.49 0.01
CA GLU A 37 -19.00 -2.46 0.68
C GLU A 37 -18.52 -1.05 0.26
N GLY A 38 -19.45 -0.15 -0.06
CA GLY A 38 -19.12 1.20 -0.50
C GLY A 38 -18.56 1.33 -1.92
N PHE A 39 -18.41 0.23 -2.66
CA PHE A 39 -17.92 0.29 -4.04
C PHE A 39 -18.96 0.89 -4.99
N ASN A 40 -18.57 1.96 -5.68
CA ASN A 40 -19.45 2.73 -6.57
C ASN A 40 -18.83 3.01 -7.96
N LEU A 41 -17.64 2.47 -8.26
CA LEU A 41 -16.92 2.79 -9.50
C LEU A 41 -17.54 2.14 -10.75
N ASN A 42 -18.44 1.18 -10.59
CA ASN A 42 -19.14 0.48 -11.68
C ASN A 42 -20.44 1.16 -12.13
N LYS A 43 -20.85 2.25 -11.47
CA LYS A 43 -22.13 2.93 -11.73
C LYS A 43 -21.97 4.45 -11.65
N GLY A 44 -22.97 5.16 -12.17
CA GLY A 44 -22.97 6.62 -12.24
C GLY A 44 -21.95 7.17 -13.24
N GLU A 45 -21.79 8.50 -13.19
CA GLU A 45 -20.90 9.27 -14.05
C GLU A 45 -20.17 10.33 -13.21
N GLY A 46 -19.18 10.99 -13.79
CA GLY A 46 -18.36 11.98 -13.08
C GLY A 46 -17.42 11.33 -12.07
N LYS A 47 -16.77 12.15 -11.23
CA LYS A 47 -15.77 11.67 -10.27
C LYS A 47 -16.42 10.78 -9.20
N ARG A 48 -15.91 9.56 -9.08
CA ARG A 48 -16.32 8.56 -8.08
C ARG A 48 -15.08 7.96 -7.44
N THR A 49 -15.12 7.71 -6.14
CA THR A 49 -14.00 7.15 -5.40
C THR A 49 -14.43 5.99 -4.52
N TYR A 50 -13.50 5.06 -4.32
CA TYR A 50 -13.59 3.94 -3.41
C TYR A 50 -12.29 3.89 -2.60
N SER A 51 -12.39 3.77 -1.28
CA SER A 51 -11.25 3.80 -0.38
C SER A 51 -11.05 2.46 0.31
N VAL A 52 -9.79 2.04 0.45
CA VAL A 52 -9.37 0.86 1.21
C VAL A 52 -8.45 1.33 2.33
N GLU A 53 -8.80 0.99 3.58
CA GLU A 53 -7.93 1.23 4.72
C GLU A 53 -6.86 0.14 4.82
N VAL A 54 -5.61 0.56 4.99
CA VAL A 54 -4.48 -0.34 5.22
C VAL A 54 -3.86 -0.02 6.57
N LYS A 55 -3.77 -1.04 7.43
CA LYS A 55 -3.06 -0.99 8.71
C LYS A 55 -1.74 -1.74 8.60
N PHE A 56 -0.67 -1.13 9.06
CA PHE A 56 0.62 -1.81 9.14
C PHE A 56 0.60 -2.86 10.25
N LYS A 57 1.27 -3.99 10.04
CA LYS A 57 1.41 -5.04 11.06
C LYS A 57 2.21 -4.55 12.26
N LYS A 58 3.20 -3.69 11.99
CA LYS A 58 4.01 -2.99 12.98
C LYS A 58 4.03 -1.51 12.61
N ALA A 59 3.78 -0.64 13.58
CA ALA A 59 3.90 0.79 13.37
C ALA A 59 5.35 1.17 13.01
N TYR A 60 5.50 2.08 12.06
CA TYR A 60 6.79 2.69 11.74
C TYR A 60 7.19 3.71 12.82
N GLU A 61 8.45 4.12 12.84
CA GLU A 61 8.90 5.22 13.71
C GLU A 61 8.41 6.57 13.18
N VAL A 62 8.48 6.75 11.86
CA VAL A 62 7.96 7.88 11.10
C VAL A 62 7.11 7.38 9.93
N ALA A 63 6.24 8.22 9.38
CA ALA A 63 5.41 7.86 8.23
C ALA A 63 6.26 7.31 7.07
N PRO A 64 5.97 6.11 6.54
CA PRO A 64 6.75 5.49 5.47
C PRO A 64 6.46 6.11 4.11
N THR A 65 7.35 5.87 3.15
CA THR A 65 7.08 6.05 1.72
C THR A 65 6.28 4.86 1.20
N ILE A 66 5.27 5.12 0.36
CA ILE A 66 4.39 4.09 -0.21
C ILE A 66 4.54 4.05 -1.73
N ILE A 67 4.75 2.84 -2.26
CA ILE A 67 4.61 2.54 -3.68
C ILE A 67 3.34 1.71 -3.87
N LEU A 68 2.53 2.09 -4.86
CA LEU A 68 1.34 1.36 -5.28
C LEU A 68 1.53 0.83 -6.69
N THR A 69 0.97 -0.36 -6.95
CA THR A 69 0.87 -0.93 -8.29
C THR A 69 -0.57 -1.34 -8.57
N VAL A 70 -0.99 -1.29 -9.82
CA VAL A 70 -2.23 -1.94 -10.28
C VAL A 70 -1.83 -3.12 -11.14
N ASN A 71 -2.24 -4.32 -10.74
CA ASN A 71 -1.90 -5.57 -11.42
C ASN A 71 -3.14 -6.29 -12.00
N HIS A 72 -4.34 -5.79 -11.72
CA HIS A 72 -5.59 -6.30 -12.25
C HIS A 72 -6.61 -5.18 -12.42
N LEU A 73 -7.24 -5.10 -13.59
CA LEU A 73 -8.27 -4.13 -13.91
C LEU A 73 -9.33 -4.78 -14.81
N ASN A 74 -10.58 -4.77 -14.34
CA ASN A 74 -11.76 -5.14 -15.11
C ASN A 74 -12.64 -3.90 -15.25
N ALA A 75 -12.68 -3.33 -16.45
CA ALA A 75 -13.41 -2.11 -16.77
C ALA A 75 -14.38 -2.35 -17.93
N GLU A 76 -15.45 -1.56 -18.00
CA GLU A 76 -16.40 -1.59 -19.11
C GLU A 76 -15.73 -1.13 -20.40
N THR A 77 -15.81 -1.95 -21.45
CA THR A 77 -15.29 -1.65 -22.78
C THR A 77 -16.44 -1.64 -23.79
N LYS A 78 -17.22 -0.56 -23.81
CA LYS A 78 -18.21 -0.29 -24.85
C LYS A 78 -17.69 0.77 -25.81
N ASP A 79 -18.20 0.77 -27.04
CA ASP A 79 -17.83 1.76 -28.05
C ASP A 79 -17.98 3.19 -27.51
N GLY A 80 -16.94 3.99 -27.66
CA GLY A 80 -16.88 5.38 -27.18
C GLY A 80 -16.46 5.56 -25.72
N VAL A 81 -16.54 4.52 -24.88
CA VAL A 81 -16.12 4.59 -23.46
C VAL A 81 -14.60 4.46 -23.36
N ARG A 82 -13.97 5.39 -22.65
CA ARG A 82 -12.54 5.28 -22.30
C ARG A 82 -12.38 4.69 -20.91
N VAL A 83 -11.28 3.97 -20.70
CA VAL A 83 -10.91 3.48 -19.37
C VAL A 83 -10.09 4.54 -18.66
N ARG A 84 -10.60 5.05 -17.53
CA ARG A 84 -9.96 6.08 -16.72
C ARG A 84 -9.94 5.64 -15.27
N TYR A 85 -8.75 5.60 -14.68
CA TYR A 85 -8.59 5.26 -13.28
C TYR A 85 -7.37 5.98 -12.69
N GLU A 86 -7.41 6.21 -11.39
CA GLU A 86 -6.30 6.71 -10.61
C GLU A 86 -6.27 5.94 -9.29
N VAL A 87 -5.08 5.56 -8.83
CA VAL A 87 -4.90 4.94 -7.50
C VAL A 87 -3.86 5.76 -6.75
N THR A 88 -4.26 6.35 -5.64
CA THR A 88 -3.39 7.22 -4.82
C THR A 88 -3.45 6.82 -3.35
N THR A 89 -2.46 7.26 -2.59
CA THR A 89 -2.49 7.19 -1.13
C THR A 89 -3.05 8.48 -0.52
N LYS A 90 -3.73 8.36 0.62
CA LYS A 90 -4.17 9.48 1.47
C LYS A 90 -3.84 9.18 2.92
N GLY A 91 -3.57 10.22 3.70
CA GLY A 91 -3.42 10.12 5.16
C GLY A 91 -2.36 9.13 5.63
N ILE A 92 -1.19 9.10 4.98
CA ILE A 92 -0.09 8.22 5.39
C ILE A 92 0.36 8.62 6.80
N SER A 93 0.31 7.66 7.71
CA SER A 93 0.75 7.79 9.09
C SER A 93 1.72 6.66 9.44
N ARG A 94 2.22 6.66 10.68
CA ARG A 94 3.05 5.56 11.17
C ARG A 94 2.30 4.23 11.31
N ASP A 95 0.97 4.28 11.45
CA ASP A 95 0.12 3.13 11.76
C ASP A 95 -0.59 2.55 10.53
N GLY A 96 -0.73 3.36 9.47
CA GLY A 96 -1.45 2.96 8.27
C GLY A 96 -1.67 4.12 7.30
N PHE A 97 -2.44 3.84 6.26
CA PHE A 97 -2.81 4.79 5.21
C PHE A 97 -4.10 4.36 4.52
N LEU A 98 -4.67 5.25 3.71
CA LEU A 98 -5.78 4.94 2.82
C LEU A 98 -5.28 4.81 1.39
N ILE A 99 -5.79 3.82 0.67
CA ILE A 99 -5.68 3.73 -0.79
C ILE A 99 -7.00 4.23 -1.37
N GLU A 100 -6.96 5.32 -2.13
CA GLU A 100 -8.10 5.85 -2.87
C GLU A 100 -7.99 5.43 -4.33
N VAL A 101 -9.00 4.68 -4.79
CA VAL A 101 -9.22 4.41 -6.21
C VAL A 101 -10.26 5.40 -6.71
N ALA A 102 -9.94 6.13 -7.77
CA ALA A 102 -10.84 7.04 -8.44
C ALA A 102 -11.11 6.61 -9.89
N THR A 103 -12.31 6.91 -10.37
CA THR A 103 -12.67 6.92 -11.79
C THR A 103 -13.51 8.18 -12.08
N TRP A 104 -13.68 8.54 -13.35
CA TRP A 104 -14.40 9.76 -13.73
C TRP A 104 -15.07 9.64 -15.10
N GLU A 105 -15.84 10.68 -15.45
CA GLU A 105 -16.66 10.71 -16.67
C GLU A 105 -17.56 9.48 -16.76
N ASP A 106 -17.65 8.85 -17.93
CA ASP A 106 -18.46 7.68 -18.26
C ASP A 106 -17.75 6.35 -17.96
N SER A 107 -16.49 6.37 -17.50
CA SER A 107 -15.72 5.17 -17.19
C SER A 107 -16.38 4.36 -16.07
N LYS A 108 -16.38 3.04 -16.21
CA LYS A 108 -16.89 2.12 -15.19
C LYS A 108 -15.88 1.02 -14.92
N ILE A 109 -15.56 0.82 -13.65
CA ILE A 109 -14.64 -0.20 -13.16
C ILE A 109 -15.45 -1.21 -12.37
N HIS A 110 -15.46 -2.47 -12.83
CA HIS A 110 -16.14 -3.57 -12.15
C HIS A 110 -15.26 -4.19 -11.07
N GLU A 111 -13.95 -4.20 -11.29
CA GLU A 111 -12.96 -4.70 -10.35
C GLU A 111 -11.58 -4.08 -10.60
N ILE A 112 -10.85 -3.80 -9.52
CA ILE A 112 -9.45 -3.37 -9.56
C ILE A 112 -8.69 -3.99 -8.39
N ARG A 113 -7.46 -4.43 -8.62
CA ARG A 113 -6.57 -4.95 -7.59
C ARG A 113 -5.14 -4.50 -7.84
N GLY A 114 -4.35 -4.54 -6.77
CA GLY A 114 -2.96 -4.14 -6.83
C GLY A 114 -2.20 -4.50 -5.57
N ASP A 115 -0.91 -4.20 -5.59
CA ASP A 115 -0.02 -4.39 -4.47
C ASP A 115 0.44 -3.03 -3.93
N TRP A 116 0.85 -3.02 -2.66
CA TRP A 116 1.49 -1.87 -2.05
C TRP A 116 2.77 -2.31 -1.35
N VAL A 117 3.75 -1.41 -1.33
CA VAL A 117 5.01 -1.54 -0.59
C VAL A 117 5.19 -0.29 0.26
N ALA A 118 5.45 -0.47 1.55
CA ALA A 118 5.79 0.57 2.49
C ALA A 118 7.24 0.39 2.97
N PHE A 119 8.01 1.46 2.98
CA PHE A 119 9.40 1.45 3.42
C PHE A 119 9.84 2.82 3.92
N ASN A 120 10.89 2.84 4.74
CA ASN A 120 11.58 4.05 5.14
C ASN A 120 12.98 4.04 4.50
N GLU A 121 13.47 5.20 4.10
CA GLU A 121 14.87 5.40 3.69
C GLU A 121 15.81 5.43 4.91
#